data_AF-A0A358QLX6-F1
#
_entry.id   AF-A0A358QLX6-F1
#
_cell.length_a   1.000
_cell.length_b   1.000
_cell.length_c   1.000
_cell.angle_alpha   90.00
_cell.angle_beta   90.00
_cell.angle_gamma   90.00
#
_symmetry.space_group_name_H-M   'P 1'
#
loop_
_entity.id
_entity.type
_entity.pdbx_description
1 polymer ?
#
loop_
_entity_poly.entity_id
_entity_poly.type
_entity_poly.pdbx_seq_one_letter_code
_entity_poly.pdbx_strand_id
1 'polypeptide(L)'
;MPRTRRQSWELLAGRFGYRLRPEGGAGVDTIATLASASLRGLVLIALSTPEVAAQRFPARPFGAAQPADWSAAALGAASIASAFLEPDPAIEWNDAKLASVRQALSSWALPNA
;
A
#
# COMPACT_ATOMS: atom_id res chain seq x y z
N MET A 1 -21.44 -11.03 -3.11
CA MET A 1 -20.84 -10.72 -4.42
C MET A 1 -19.33 -10.58 -4.24
N PRO A 2 -18.48 -11.25 -5.04
CA PRO A 2 -17.05 -11.05 -4.95
C PRO A 2 -16.72 -9.64 -5.46
N ARG A 3 -16.14 -8.78 -4.61
CA ARG A 3 -15.68 -7.46 -5.02
C ARG A 3 -14.59 -7.65 -6.08
N THR A 4 -14.70 -6.95 -7.20
CA THR A 4 -13.65 -6.95 -8.22
C THR A 4 -12.39 -6.33 -7.61
N ARG A 5 -11.20 -6.80 -8.03
CA ARG A 5 -9.89 -6.36 -7.51
C ARG A 5 -9.78 -4.83 -7.43
N ARG A 6 -10.30 -4.14 -8.46
CA ARG A 6 -10.43 -2.69 -8.53
C ARG A 6 -11.16 -2.07 -7.34
N GLN A 7 -12.39 -2.54 -7.05
CA GLN A 7 -13.22 -1.98 -5.97
C GLN A 7 -12.56 -2.11 -4.60
N SER A 8 -11.86 -3.23 -4.35
CA SER A 8 -11.14 -3.42 -3.08
C SER A 8 -10.02 -2.40 -2.90
N TRP A 9 -9.26 -2.13 -3.96
CA TRP A 9 -8.17 -1.16 -3.91
C TRP A 9 -8.65 0.29 -3.86
N GLU A 10 -9.72 0.64 -4.57
CA GLU A 10 -10.36 1.96 -4.46
C GLU A 10 -10.87 2.21 -3.05
N LEU A 11 -11.53 1.21 -2.46
CA LEU A 11 -12.03 1.28 -1.09
C LEU A 11 -10.87 1.44 -0.10
N LEU A 12 -9.78 0.68 -0.27
CA LEU A 12 -8.60 0.80 0.59
C LEU A 12 -7.93 2.17 0.48
N ALA A 13 -7.66 2.64 -0.75
CA ALA A 13 -7.05 3.95 -0.97
C ALA A 13 -7.90 5.08 -0.35
N GLY A 14 -9.21 5.10 -0.64
CA GLY A 14 -10.12 6.11 -0.08
C GLY A 14 -10.29 6.01 1.44
N ARG A 15 -10.19 4.80 2.01
CA ARG A 15 -10.20 4.62 3.46
C ARG A 15 -9.00 5.29 4.12
N PHE A 16 -7.83 5.18 3.51
CA PHE A 16 -6.59 5.81 3.96
C PHE A 16 -6.39 7.24 3.47
N GLY A 17 -7.40 7.88 2.90
CA GLY A 17 -7.30 9.29 2.52
C GLY A 17 -6.54 9.55 1.22
N TYR A 18 -6.40 8.53 0.37
CA TYR A 18 -5.72 8.63 -0.92
C TYR A 18 -6.70 8.56 -2.09
N ARG A 19 -6.33 9.24 -3.17
CA ARG A 19 -6.97 9.15 -4.48
C ARG A 19 -5.94 8.81 -5.56
N LEU A 20 -6.40 8.34 -6.71
CA LEU A 20 -5.56 8.25 -7.90
C LEU A 20 -5.12 9.64 -8.32
N ARG A 21 -3.84 9.78 -8.70
CA ARG A 21 -3.33 10.98 -9.35
C ARG A 21 -4.03 11.16 -10.70
N PRO A 22 -4.65 12.32 -10.97
CA PRO A 22 -5.36 12.56 -12.23
C PRO A 22 -4.46 12.41 -13.46
N GLU A 23 -3.19 12.80 -13.35
CA GLU A 23 -2.21 12.77 -14.44
C GLU A 23 -1.49 11.42 -14.58
N GLY A 24 -1.77 10.45 -13.71
CA GLY A 24 -1.03 9.19 -13.66
C GLY A 24 -1.29 8.24 -14.83
N GLY A 25 -2.34 8.46 -15.63
CA GLY A 25 -2.71 7.66 -16.82
C GLY A 25 -3.05 6.18 -16.55
N ALA A 26 -2.83 5.70 -15.32
CA ALA A 26 -2.97 4.33 -14.90
C ALA A 26 -4.06 4.19 -13.84
N GLY A 27 -4.90 3.17 -14.00
CA GLY A 27 -5.94 2.84 -13.03
C GLY A 27 -5.43 1.98 -11.88
N VAL A 28 -6.31 1.77 -10.92
CA VAL A 28 -6.09 0.90 -9.75
C VAL A 28 -5.65 -0.53 -10.12
N ASP A 29 -6.13 -1.07 -11.23
CA ASP A 29 -5.72 -2.41 -11.70
C ASP A 29 -4.24 -2.46 -12.10
N THR A 30 -3.70 -1.37 -12.64
CA THR A 30 -2.28 -1.26 -12.97
C THR A 30 -1.45 -1.26 -11.69
N ILE A 31 -1.85 -0.49 -10.68
CA ILE A 31 -1.20 -0.47 -9.36
C ILE A 31 -1.18 -1.88 -8.77
N ALA A 32 -2.33 -2.54 -8.73
CA ALA A 32 -2.46 -3.89 -8.19
C ALA A 32 -1.58 -4.90 -8.94
N THR A 33 -1.48 -4.76 -10.27
CA THR A 33 -0.65 -5.61 -11.12
C THR A 33 0.83 -5.38 -10.85
N LEU A 34 1.28 -4.13 -10.84
CA LEU A 34 2.67 -3.77 -10.59
C LEU A 34 3.10 -4.22 -9.19
N ALA A 35 2.31 -3.90 -8.16
CA ALA A 35 2.61 -4.32 -6.80
C ALA A 35 2.66 -5.85 -6.67
N SER A 36 1.71 -6.57 -7.27
CA SER A 36 1.72 -8.04 -7.26
C SER A 36 2.94 -8.62 -7.98
N ALA A 37 3.29 -8.07 -9.14
CA ALA A 37 4.43 -8.54 -9.91
C ALA A 37 5.75 -8.29 -9.17
N SER A 38 5.94 -7.10 -8.60
CA SER A 38 7.13 -6.76 -7.81
C SER A 38 7.26 -7.63 -6.58
N LEU A 39 6.18 -7.82 -5.81
CA LEU A 39 6.21 -8.68 -4.61
C LEU A 39 6.50 -10.14 -4.97
N ARG A 40 5.88 -10.67 -6.04
CA ARG A 40 6.17 -12.03 -6.52
C ARG A 40 7.60 -12.17 -6.99
N GLY A 41 8.14 -11.19 -7.71
CA GLY A 41 9.54 -11.16 -8.12
C GLY A 41 10.50 -11.24 -6.92
N LEU A 42 10.23 -10.45 -5.88
CA LEU A 42 11.02 -10.49 -4.64
C LEU A 42 10.92 -11.83 -3.92
N VAL A 43 9.73 -12.45 -3.88
CA VAL A 43 9.56 -13.80 -3.32
C VAL A 43 10.37 -14.82 -4.12
N LEU A 44 10.32 -14.78 -5.45
CA LEU A 44 11.07 -15.71 -6.30
C LEU A 44 12.59 -15.57 -6.10
N ILE A 45 13.09 -14.34 -6.01
CA ILE A 45 14.51 -14.08 -5.72
C ILE A 45 14.88 -14.61 -4.34
N ALA A 46 14.02 -14.42 -3.34
CA ALA A 46 14.27 -14.87 -1.98
C ALA A 46 14.37 -16.40 -1.85
N LEU A 47 13.81 -17.18 -2.78
CA LEU A 47 13.96 -18.64 -2.79
C LEU A 47 15.40 -19.08 -3.05
N SER A 48 16.15 -18.33 -3.87
CA SER A 48 17.57 -18.58 -4.15
C SER A 48 18.52 -17.70 -3.32
N THR A 49 18.02 -16.58 -2.81
CA THR A 49 18.80 -15.57 -2.07
C THR A 49 18.00 -15.09 -0.85
N PRO A 50 17.93 -15.90 0.23
CA PRO A 50 17.06 -15.63 1.38
C PRO A 50 17.32 -14.29 2.07
N GLU A 51 18.53 -13.77 1.96
CA GLU A 51 18.97 -12.49 2.53
C GLU A 51 18.10 -11.33 2.04
N VAL A 52 17.57 -11.40 0.82
CA VAL A 52 16.67 -10.38 0.24
C VAL A 52 15.39 -10.22 1.07
N ALA A 53 14.87 -11.30 1.65
CA ALA A 53 13.69 -11.24 2.51
C ALA A 53 14.03 -10.71 3.92
N ALA A 54 15.23 -10.99 4.41
CA ALA A 54 15.69 -10.57 5.74
C ALA A 54 16.17 -9.11 5.77
N GLN A 55 16.68 -8.61 4.64
CA GLN A 55 17.31 -7.30 4.56
C GLN A 55 16.37 -6.18 4.99
N ARG A 56 16.92 -5.29 5.82
CA ARG A 56 16.27 -4.07 6.29
C ARG A 56 17.04 -2.85 5.86
N PHE A 57 16.30 -1.84 5.43
CA PHE A 57 16.80 -0.55 4.99
C PHE A 57 16.33 0.49 6.00
N PRO A 58 17.23 1.06 6.83
CA PRO A 58 16.89 2.16 7.70
C PRO A 58 16.65 3.40 6.84
N ALA A 59 15.40 3.80 6.70
CA ALA A 59 15.00 4.84 5.76
C ALA A 59 13.81 5.66 6.27
N ARG A 60 13.67 6.88 5.73
CA ARG A 60 12.54 7.79 5.98
C ARG A 60 11.85 8.17 4.65
N PRO A 61 11.34 7.21 3.87
CA PRO A 61 10.78 7.49 2.55
C PRO A 61 9.34 8.04 2.66
N PHE A 62 8.82 8.58 1.55
CA PHE A 62 7.40 8.91 1.36
C PHE A 62 6.79 9.86 2.40
N GLY A 63 7.60 10.77 2.95
CA GLY A 63 7.14 11.74 3.96
C GLY A 63 6.97 11.14 5.36
N ALA A 64 7.53 9.96 5.65
CA ALA A 64 7.54 9.38 6.98
C ALA A 64 8.08 10.38 8.02
N ALA A 65 7.45 10.44 9.20
CA ALA A 65 7.83 11.38 10.26
C ALA A 65 9.20 11.03 10.89
N GLN A 66 9.50 9.74 11.01
CA GLN A 66 10.73 9.22 11.59
C GLN A 66 11.34 8.12 10.71
N PRO A 67 12.66 7.91 10.76
CA PRO A 67 13.28 6.73 10.15
C PRO A 67 12.73 5.44 10.73
N ALA A 68 12.58 4.41 9.89
CA ALA A 68 12.21 3.07 10.30
C ALA A 68 12.94 2.04 9.44
N ASP A 69 12.93 0.78 9.87
CA ASP A 69 13.49 -0.33 9.10
C ASP A 69 12.47 -0.88 8.10
N TRP A 70 12.74 -0.71 6.81
CA TRP A 70 11.88 -1.17 5.73
C TRP A 70 12.42 -2.45 5.11
N SER A 71 11.55 -3.40 4.76
CA SER A 71 11.93 -4.49 3.85
C SER A 71 11.94 -4.01 2.40
N ALA A 72 12.62 -4.76 1.52
CA ALA A 72 12.54 -4.54 0.07
C ALA A 72 11.10 -4.59 -0.45
N ALA A 73 10.29 -5.53 0.07
CA ALA A 73 8.87 -5.66 -0.27
C ALA A 73 8.06 -4.41 0.11
N ALA A 74 8.29 -3.86 1.31
CA ALA A 74 7.60 -2.66 1.77
C ALA A 74 8.00 -1.43 0.94
N LEU A 75 9.30 -1.26 0.65
CA LEU A 75 9.79 -0.18 -0.21
C LEU A 75 9.23 -0.27 -1.63
N GLY A 76 9.20 -1.47 -2.22
CA GLY A 76 8.67 -1.69 -3.57
C GLY A 76 7.18 -1.34 -3.65
N ALA A 77 6.37 -1.87 -2.73
CA ALA A 77 4.94 -1.58 -2.68
C ALA A 77 4.66 -0.10 -2.44
N ALA A 78 5.36 0.53 -1.49
CA ALA A 78 5.17 1.94 -1.18
C ALA A 78 5.65 2.87 -2.30
N SER A 79 6.72 2.51 -3.03
CA SER A 79 7.17 3.25 -4.22
C SER A 79 6.11 3.28 -5.31
N ILE A 80 5.49 2.11 -5.60
CA ILE A 80 4.42 2.00 -6.58
C ILE A 80 3.20 2.81 -6.11
N ALA A 81 2.78 2.65 -4.84
CA ALA A 81 1.68 3.42 -4.29
C ALA A 81 1.92 4.93 -4.40
N SER A 82 3.11 5.41 -4.04
CA SER A 82 3.46 6.84 -4.05
C SER A 82 3.51 7.44 -5.47
N ALA A 83 3.81 6.61 -6.47
CA ALA A 83 3.83 7.03 -7.87
C ALA A 83 2.43 7.31 -8.42
N PHE A 84 1.42 6.53 -8.00
CA PHE A 84 0.07 6.60 -8.58
C PHE A 84 -1.00 7.18 -7.64
N LEU A 85 -0.74 7.19 -6.33
CA LEU A 85 -1.63 7.73 -5.33
C LEU A 85 -1.12 9.05 -4.79
N GLU A 86 -2.05 9.93 -4.43
CA GLU A 86 -1.79 11.15 -3.70
C GLU A 86 -2.84 11.36 -2.61
N PRO A 87 -2.52 12.12 -1.55
CA PRO A 87 -3.51 12.51 -0.56
C PRO A 87 -4.71 13.16 -1.26
N ASP A 88 -5.92 12.74 -0.89
CA ASP A 88 -7.13 13.35 -1.39
C ASP A 88 -7.36 14.68 -0.66
N PRO A 89 -7.27 15.83 -1.35
CA PRO A 89 -7.46 17.13 -0.70
C PRO A 89 -8.89 17.34 -0.19
N ALA A 90 -9.85 16.53 -0.64
CA ALA A 90 -11.22 16.56 -0.13
C ALA A 90 -11.37 15.84 1.23
N ILE A 91 -10.33 15.14 1.69
CA ILE A 91 -10.35 14.39 2.95
C ILE A 91 -9.63 15.17 4.05
N GLU A 92 -10.38 15.58 5.07
CA GLU A 92 -9.85 16.14 6.29
C GLU A 92 -9.59 15.04 7.35
N TRP A 93 -8.40 15.07 7.96
CA TRP A 93 -8.04 14.15 9.05
C TRP A 93 -8.49 14.69 10.41
N ASN A 94 -9.76 14.48 10.73
CA ASN A 94 -10.34 14.78 12.04
C ASN A 94 -10.50 13.52 12.91
N ASP A 95 -10.87 13.72 14.18
CA ASP A 95 -11.04 12.63 15.15
C ASP A 95 -12.06 11.57 14.69
N ALA A 96 -13.13 12.00 14.01
CA ALA A 96 -14.14 11.10 13.49
C ALA A 96 -13.59 10.18 12.38
N LYS A 97 -12.81 10.74 11.43
CA LYS A 97 -12.14 9.96 10.38
C LYS A 97 -11.13 9.00 10.99
N LEU A 98 -10.32 9.45 11.95
CA LEU A 98 -9.35 8.62 12.66
C LEU A 98 -10.02 7.45 13.40
N ALA A 99 -11.11 7.71 14.12
CA ALA A 99 -11.90 6.69 14.80
C ALA A 99 -12.46 5.67 13.79
N SER A 100 -12.96 6.14 12.65
CA SER A 100 -13.48 5.27 11.59
C SER A 100 -12.39 4.35 11.02
N VAL A 101 -11.20 4.88 10.72
CA VAL A 101 -10.06 4.07 10.23
C VAL A 101 -9.65 3.04 11.27
N ARG A 102 -9.52 3.46 12.55
CA ARG A 102 -9.18 2.55 13.65
C ARG A 102 -10.18 1.43 13.79
N GLN A 103 -11.47 1.73 13.78
CA GLN A 103 -12.54 0.73 13.84
C GLN A 103 -12.45 -0.26 12.67
N ALA A 104 -12.22 0.24 11.45
CA ALA A 104 -12.08 -0.62 10.28
C ALA A 104 -10.88 -1.58 10.43
N LEU A 105 -9.73 -1.07 10.85
CA LEU A 105 -8.53 -1.89 11.09
C LEU A 105 -8.75 -2.91 12.20
N SER A 106 -9.43 -2.54 13.30
CA SER A 106 -9.75 -3.46 14.40
C SER A 106 -10.76 -4.53 14.00
N SER A 107 -11.67 -4.23 13.07
CA SER A 107 -12.65 -5.19 12.53
C SER A 107 -12.08 -6.08 11.42
N TRP A 108 -10.87 -5.78 10.94
CA TRP A 108 -10.27 -6.50 9.83
C TRP A 108 -9.73 -7.84 10.34
N ALA A 109 -10.56 -8.88 10.28
CA ALA A 109 -10.08 -10.26 10.33
C ALA A 109 -9.30 -10.54 9.04
N LEU A 110 -8.03 -10.92 9.14
CA LEU A 110 -7.33 -11.57 8.03
C LEU A 110 -8.23 -12.73 7.57
N PRO A 111 -8.57 -12.84 6.27
CA PRO A 111 -9.20 -14.07 5.80
C PRO A 111 -8.26 -15.20 6.20
N ASN A 112 -8.78 -16.20 6.93
CA ASN A 112 -8.01 -17.37 7.34
C ASN A 112 -7.23 -17.88 6.12
N ALA A 113 -5.91 -17.98 6.28
CA ALA A 113 -4.98 -18.45 5.27
C ALA A 113 -5.31 -19.87 4.82
#